data_AF-A0A914CNL4-F1
#
_entry.id   AF-A0A914CNL4-F1
#
_cell.length_a   1.000
_cell.length_b   1.000
_cell.length_c   1.000
_cell.angle_alpha   90.00
_cell.angle_beta   90.00
_cell.angle_gamma   90.00
#
_symmetry.space_group_name_H-M   'P 1'
#
loop_
_entity.id
_entity.type
_entity.pdbx_description
1 polymer ?
#
loop_
_entity_poly.entity_id
_entity_poly.type
_entity_poly.pdbx_seq_one_letter_code
_entity_poly.pdbx_strand_id
1 'polypeptide(L)'
;MGVKDHEEFLKNPILKEEFDNLWPADQSKLLNQFFNAYRKEHGKISDLQAIAYARRPIVSFIYDKQLKFEVSIRNLLGEIKANFVGNVVQQEPTGTLKKFIFGLRVWAELHNIFQDERYPRGVFKSYTLSLFVVSFLQQAGYIGPVKMTGTRILNKWNTAYEVSFFKELSADDLPKLYRNFFVFVTNTINEDKVHSVRDARIYTTNDFYEVHCKADKRIEENFKFSLVNIQDPIELSHNVGSNIIKHYVALLRRKAILSLSKLKKNSFDFSELLLITESHEASMRSNERPQHAISIEFDYSPDNERLIKSINFLMEKILRFTVVQTPSAKRARTTMEDSSFKMRYMATFRTWIGRRPLRRQFMRQYPQSREVELEQMVSEELQRAAEFTENLVDFHLTIQPRAKNLDIFVDLFGGTDQDGNDLVHFLDTFLHKYFPEAMLGYKWSAQRNLNEEMNEFMEVD
;
A
#
# COMPACT_ATOMS: atom_id res chain seq x y z
N MET A 1 36.26 -3.90 -22.46
CA MET A 1 37.42 -3.04 -22.14
C MET A 1 37.96 -3.45 -20.78
N GLY A 2 39.22 -3.88 -20.70
CA GLY A 2 39.89 -4.18 -19.44
C GLY A 2 39.97 -2.94 -18.55
N VAL A 3 40.14 -3.14 -17.25
CA VAL A 3 40.36 -2.08 -16.26
C VAL A 3 41.63 -1.33 -16.64
N LYS A 4 41.50 -0.14 -17.24
CA LYS A 4 42.63 0.76 -17.43
C LYS A 4 42.97 1.39 -16.09
N ASP A 5 44.26 1.47 -15.78
CA ASP A 5 44.75 2.16 -14.59
C ASP A 5 44.43 3.67 -14.68
N HIS A 6 44.24 4.35 -13.56
CA HIS A 6 43.92 5.78 -13.50
C HIS A 6 44.92 6.63 -14.29
N GLU A 7 46.21 6.31 -14.16
CA GLU A 7 47.27 6.98 -14.90
C GLU A 7 47.19 6.75 -16.41
N GLU A 8 46.73 5.57 -16.84
CA GLU A 8 46.57 5.22 -18.25
C GLU A 8 45.42 6.02 -18.88
N PHE A 9 44.40 6.34 -18.09
CA PHE A 9 43.27 7.15 -18.52
C PHE A 9 43.65 8.62 -18.73
N LEU A 10 44.44 9.19 -17.82
CA LEU A 10 44.98 10.55 -17.97
C LEU A 10 45.94 10.65 -19.16
N LYS A 11 46.70 9.58 -19.44
CA LYS A 11 47.62 9.51 -20.58
C LYS A 11 46.88 9.34 -21.93
N ASN A 12 45.71 8.71 -21.94
CA ASN A 12 44.89 8.47 -23.14
C ASN A 12 43.41 8.83 -22.89
N PRO A 13 43.05 10.13 -22.94
CA PRO A 13 41.69 10.56 -22.69
C PRO A 13 40.73 10.00 -23.75
N ILE A 14 39.59 9.48 -23.32
CA ILE A 14 38.50 9.09 -24.23
C ILE A 14 37.85 10.34 -24.81
N LEU A 15 37.75 10.40 -26.13
CA LEU A 15 37.03 11.47 -26.82
C LEU A 15 35.51 11.34 -26.59
N LYS A 16 34.80 12.47 -26.66
CA LYS A 16 33.34 12.48 -26.48
C LYS A 16 32.64 11.49 -27.43
N GLU A 17 33.05 11.47 -28.70
CA GLU A 17 32.48 10.58 -29.72
C GLU A 17 32.71 9.10 -29.40
N GLU A 18 33.90 8.76 -28.91
CA GLU A 18 34.22 7.40 -28.47
C GLU A 18 33.35 6.98 -27.28
N PHE A 19 33.16 7.88 -26.31
CA PHE A 19 32.24 7.65 -25.19
C PHE A 19 30.81 7.46 -25.69
N ASP A 20 30.35 8.33 -26.59
CA ASP A 20 29.00 8.26 -27.15
C ASP A 20 28.76 7.00 -28.01
N ASN A 21 29.81 6.41 -28.58
CA ASN A 21 29.67 5.16 -29.31
C ASN A 21 29.58 3.92 -28.41
N LEU A 22 29.83 4.04 -27.10
CA LEU A 22 29.66 2.94 -26.15
C LEU A 22 28.19 2.63 -25.87
N TRP A 23 27.92 1.36 -25.58
CA TRP A 23 26.63 0.94 -25.04
C TRP A 23 26.37 1.63 -23.69
N PRO A 24 25.12 2.02 -23.37
CA PRO A 24 24.81 2.73 -22.12
C PRO A 24 25.30 2.03 -20.84
N ALA A 25 25.29 0.69 -20.83
CA ALA A 25 25.83 -0.09 -19.73
C ALA A 25 27.34 0.13 -19.56
N ASP A 26 28.10 0.17 -20.67
CA ASP A 26 29.55 0.38 -20.63
C ASP A 26 29.91 1.84 -20.36
N GLN A 27 29.10 2.80 -20.83
CA GLN A 27 29.18 4.21 -20.41
C GLN A 27 29.10 4.34 -18.89
N SER A 28 28.17 3.63 -18.24
CA SER A 28 28.04 3.67 -16.77
C SER A 28 29.25 3.06 -16.04
N LYS A 29 29.81 1.95 -16.55
CA LYS A 29 31.01 1.33 -15.99
C LYS A 29 32.23 2.25 -16.12
N LEU A 30 32.35 2.91 -17.27
CA LEU A 30 33.42 3.87 -17.54
C LEU A 30 33.32 5.09 -16.62
N LEU A 31 32.13 5.69 -16.48
CA LEU A 31 31.89 6.76 -15.50
C LEU A 31 32.23 6.32 -14.08
N ASN A 32 31.89 5.08 -13.71
CA ASN A 32 32.27 4.55 -12.40
C ASN A 32 33.79 4.44 -12.22
N GLN A 33 34.56 4.13 -13.27
CA GLN A 33 36.02 4.17 -13.21
C GLN A 33 36.53 5.60 -12.96
N PHE A 34 35.97 6.60 -13.66
CA PHE A 34 36.29 8.01 -13.42
C PHE A 34 35.98 8.46 -11.99
N PHE A 35 34.79 8.16 -11.47
CA PHE A 35 34.45 8.51 -10.08
C PHE A 35 35.31 7.75 -9.07
N ASN A 36 35.76 6.52 -9.39
CA ASN A 36 36.65 5.77 -8.51
C ASN A 36 38.07 6.35 -8.48
N ALA A 37 38.54 6.88 -9.61
CA ALA A 37 39.77 7.66 -9.68
C ALA A 37 39.67 8.93 -8.83
N TYR A 38 38.64 9.73 -9.04
CA TYR A 38 38.36 10.93 -8.25
C TYR A 38 38.27 10.61 -6.74
N ARG A 39 37.63 9.49 -6.39
CA ARG A 39 37.56 8.98 -5.02
C ARG A 39 38.95 8.71 -4.44
N LYS A 40 39.84 8.05 -5.18
CA LYS A 40 41.20 7.73 -4.72
C LYS A 40 42.04 9.00 -4.51
N GLU A 41 41.85 10.01 -5.36
CA GLU A 41 42.61 11.26 -5.29
C GLU A 41 42.13 12.20 -4.17
N HIS A 42 40.81 12.37 -4.03
CA HIS A 42 40.25 13.40 -3.15
C HIS A 42 39.55 12.86 -1.89
N GLY A 43 39.25 11.56 -1.82
CA GLY A 43 38.60 10.95 -0.66
C GLY A 43 37.16 11.41 -0.36
N LYS A 44 36.54 12.21 -1.24
CA LYS A 44 35.21 12.81 -1.01
C LYS A 44 34.02 11.94 -1.42
N ILE A 45 34.26 10.82 -2.12
CA ILE A 45 33.20 9.95 -2.63
C ILE A 45 33.20 8.62 -1.84
N SER A 46 32.06 8.20 -1.35
CA SER A 46 31.82 6.85 -0.79
C SER A 46 30.69 6.14 -1.53
N ASP A 47 30.54 4.83 -1.26
CA ASP A 47 29.41 4.01 -1.75
C ASP A 47 29.17 4.09 -3.27
N LEU A 48 30.27 4.17 -4.01
CA LEU A 48 30.28 4.28 -5.45
C LEU A 48 29.86 2.94 -6.10
N GLN A 49 28.80 2.98 -6.90
CA GLN A 49 28.24 1.80 -7.58
C GLN A 49 27.72 2.13 -8.98
N ALA A 50 28.13 1.35 -9.98
CA ALA A 50 27.50 1.33 -11.30
C ALA A 50 26.31 0.36 -11.32
N ILE A 51 25.13 0.86 -11.70
CA ILE A 51 23.92 0.06 -11.87
C ILE A 51 23.61 -0.01 -13.36
N ALA A 52 24.33 -0.92 -14.05
CA ALA A 52 24.32 -1.03 -15.50
C ALA A 52 23.06 -1.73 -16.07
N TYR A 53 22.34 -2.49 -15.25
CA TYR A 53 21.17 -3.29 -15.65
C TYR A 53 19.83 -2.54 -15.53
N ALA A 54 19.83 -1.34 -14.97
CA ALA A 54 18.62 -0.53 -14.87
C ALA A 54 18.15 -0.08 -16.27
N ARG A 55 16.84 0.15 -16.43
CA ARG A 55 16.24 0.68 -17.68
C ARG A 55 16.97 1.93 -18.20
N ARG A 56 17.46 2.76 -17.28
CA ARG A 56 18.43 3.83 -17.52
C ARG A 56 19.64 3.54 -16.64
N PRO A 57 20.78 3.10 -17.20
CA PRO A 57 21.98 2.88 -16.41
C PRO A 57 22.37 4.12 -15.62
N ILE A 58 22.75 3.92 -14.36
CA ILE A 58 23.13 5.02 -13.46
C ILE A 58 24.44 4.69 -12.74
N VAL A 59 25.13 5.74 -12.29
CA VAL A 59 26.22 5.65 -11.31
C VAL A 59 25.76 6.34 -10.03
N SER A 60 25.66 5.59 -8.94
CA SER A 60 25.26 6.09 -7.62
C SER A 60 26.49 6.27 -6.75
N PHE A 61 26.53 7.33 -5.95
CA PHE A 61 27.57 7.55 -4.95
C PHE A 61 27.11 8.52 -3.86
N ILE A 62 27.82 8.54 -2.74
CA ILE A 62 27.66 9.54 -1.68
C ILE A 62 28.85 10.51 -1.74
N TYR A 63 28.56 11.81 -1.81
CA TYR A 63 29.56 12.86 -1.76
C TYR A 63 29.60 13.45 -0.34
N ASP A 64 30.82 13.61 0.17
CA ASP A 64 31.12 14.19 1.48
C ASP A 64 30.34 13.54 2.64
N LYS A 65 30.10 12.22 2.53
CA LYS A 65 29.36 11.39 3.50
C LYS A 65 27.92 11.81 3.79
N GLN A 66 27.37 12.78 3.05
CA GLN A 66 26.05 13.36 3.32
C GLN A 66 25.11 13.30 2.12
N LEU A 67 25.62 13.59 0.92
CA LEU A 67 24.78 13.83 -0.25
C LEU A 67 24.81 12.62 -1.18
N LYS A 68 23.68 11.93 -1.32
CA LYS A 68 23.52 10.86 -2.31
C LYS A 68 23.27 11.45 -3.69
N PHE A 69 24.08 11.04 -4.67
CA PHE A 69 23.96 11.41 -6.07
C PHE A 69 23.70 10.18 -6.93
N GLU A 70 22.87 10.35 -7.97
CA GLU A 70 22.61 9.36 -9.01
C GLU A 70 22.81 10.02 -10.38
N VAL A 71 23.87 9.64 -11.09
CA VAL A 71 24.21 10.16 -12.42
C VAL A 71 23.68 9.19 -13.47
N SER A 72 22.60 9.58 -14.15
CA SER A 72 21.97 8.75 -15.16
C SER A 72 22.56 8.93 -16.57
N ILE A 73 22.76 7.82 -17.26
CA ILE A 73 23.23 7.80 -18.65
C ILE A 73 22.05 8.09 -19.60
N ARG A 74 22.22 9.09 -20.47
CA ARG A 74 21.29 9.40 -21.60
C ARG A 74 19.83 9.55 -21.18
N ASN A 75 19.58 10.24 -20.06
CA ASN A 75 18.25 10.42 -19.49
C ASN A 75 17.65 11.80 -19.78
N LEU A 76 17.86 12.34 -20.98
CA LEU A 76 17.31 13.65 -21.39
C LEU A 76 15.78 13.71 -21.24
N LEU A 77 15.09 12.58 -21.47
CA LEU A 77 13.65 12.52 -21.28
C LEU A 77 13.27 12.68 -19.79
N GLY A 78 14.07 12.14 -18.87
CA GLY A 78 13.88 12.34 -17.44
C GLY A 78 14.07 13.80 -17.01
N GLU A 79 15.05 14.49 -17.58
CA GLU A 79 15.25 15.93 -17.39
C GLU A 79 14.02 16.73 -17.85
N ILE A 80 13.52 16.46 -19.06
CA ILE A 80 12.36 17.17 -19.63
C ILE A 80 11.10 16.96 -18.77
N LYS A 81 10.90 15.74 -18.26
CA LYS A 81 9.80 15.41 -17.34
C LYS A 81 9.92 16.13 -15.99
N ALA A 82 11.13 16.22 -15.43
CA ALA A 82 11.37 16.98 -14.21
C ALA A 82 11.11 18.48 -14.45
N ASN A 83 11.58 19.01 -15.58
CA ASN A 83 11.38 20.40 -15.98
C ASN A 83 9.91 20.70 -16.25
N PHE A 84 9.09 19.74 -16.69
CA PHE A 84 7.65 19.95 -16.88
C PHE A 84 6.96 20.47 -15.62
N VAL A 85 7.18 19.83 -14.47
CA VAL A 85 6.60 20.29 -13.20
C VAL A 85 7.16 21.66 -12.82
N GLY A 86 8.45 21.89 -13.05
CA GLY A 86 9.09 23.19 -12.82
C GLY A 86 8.47 24.30 -13.66
N ASN A 87 8.24 24.04 -14.94
CA ASN A 87 7.62 24.96 -15.89
C ASN A 87 6.18 25.27 -15.49
N VAL A 88 5.39 24.26 -15.08
CA VAL A 88 4.04 24.46 -14.53
C VAL A 88 4.08 25.41 -13.32
N VAL A 89 5.05 25.24 -12.41
CA VAL A 89 5.20 26.12 -11.24
C VAL A 89 5.62 27.54 -11.64
N GLN A 90 6.54 27.69 -12.61
CA GLN A 90 7.04 28.99 -13.06
C GLN A 90 5.98 29.84 -13.77
N GLN A 91 4.98 29.19 -14.38
CA GLN A 91 3.86 29.89 -15.02
C GLN A 91 2.87 30.49 -14.01
N GLU A 92 2.99 30.13 -12.71
CA GLU A 92 2.15 30.67 -11.65
C GLU A 92 2.88 31.80 -10.91
N PRO A 93 2.48 33.07 -11.07
CA PRO A 93 3.30 34.23 -10.69
C PRO A 93 3.34 34.50 -9.18
N THR A 94 2.36 34.05 -8.40
CA THR A 94 2.24 34.40 -6.97
C THR A 94 3.11 33.51 -6.07
N GLY A 95 3.61 32.39 -6.60
CA GLY A 95 4.36 31.38 -5.85
C GLY A 95 3.48 30.54 -4.92
N THR A 96 2.16 30.71 -4.95
CA THR A 96 1.18 29.92 -4.20
C THR A 96 1.26 28.45 -4.60
N LEU A 97 1.39 28.15 -5.89
CA LEU A 97 1.51 26.78 -6.37
C LEU A 97 2.80 26.11 -5.90
N LYS A 98 3.91 26.85 -5.89
CA LYS A 98 5.18 26.37 -5.35
C LYS A 98 5.03 25.97 -3.89
N LYS A 99 4.42 26.83 -3.07
CA LYS A 99 4.15 26.57 -1.64
C LYS A 99 3.24 25.35 -1.48
N PHE A 100 2.20 25.25 -2.30
CA PHE A 100 1.24 24.15 -2.27
C PHE A 100 1.90 22.79 -2.57
N ILE A 101 2.60 22.66 -3.70
CA ILE A 101 3.31 21.42 -4.10
C ILE A 101 4.39 21.07 -3.07
N PHE A 102 5.16 22.06 -2.61
CA PHE A 102 6.20 21.82 -1.62
C PHE A 102 5.61 21.31 -0.30
N GLY A 103 4.57 21.96 0.21
CA GLY A 103 3.91 21.52 1.43
C GLY A 103 3.27 20.13 1.28
N LEU A 104 2.68 19.80 0.12
CA LEU A 104 2.19 18.44 -0.13
C LEU A 104 3.31 17.39 -0.13
N ARG A 105 4.51 17.73 -0.62
CA ARG A 105 5.66 16.83 -0.58
C ARG A 105 6.16 16.62 0.85
N VAL A 106 6.26 17.69 1.65
CA VAL A 106 6.61 17.58 3.07
C VAL A 106 5.58 16.76 3.83
N TRP A 107 4.29 17.01 3.60
CA TRP A 107 3.20 16.22 4.14
C TRP A 107 3.34 14.74 3.77
N ALA A 108 3.56 14.43 2.49
CA ALA A 108 3.70 13.05 2.03
C ALA A 108 4.92 12.33 2.64
N GLU A 109 6.03 13.05 2.79
CA GLU A 109 7.25 12.52 3.43
C GLU A 109 6.99 12.17 4.90
N LEU A 110 6.44 13.09 5.69
CA LEU A 110 6.16 12.88 7.12
C LEU A 110 5.12 11.79 7.37
N HIS A 111 4.29 11.49 6.37
CA HIS A 111 3.27 10.43 6.44
C HIS A 111 3.70 9.14 5.75
N ASN A 112 5.00 8.96 5.48
CA ASN A 112 5.58 7.73 4.92
C ASN A 112 4.98 7.33 3.56
N ILE A 113 4.53 8.29 2.77
CA ILE A 113 3.93 8.03 1.45
C ILE A 113 5.00 7.73 0.40
N PHE A 114 6.19 8.31 0.58
CA PHE A 114 7.35 8.11 -0.30
C PHE A 114 8.30 7.00 0.15
N GLN A 115 8.20 6.56 1.41
CA GLN A 115 9.05 5.54 1.98
C GLN A 115 8.38 4.93 3.22
N ASP A 116 8.51 3.61 3.38
CA ASP A 116 8.20 2.89 4.62
C ASP A 116 9.25 1.78 4.76
N GLU A 117 9.84 1.63 5.94
CA GLU A 117 10.82 0.58 6.24
C GLU A 117 10.22 -0.83 6.13
N ARG A 118 8.93 -0.98 6.46
CA ARG A 118 8.20 -2.26 6.40
C ARG A 118 7.86 -2.66 4.98
N TYR A 119 7.57 -1.68 4.11
CA TYR A 119 7.20 -1.91 2.72
C TYR A 119 8.07 -1.08 1.76
N PRO A 120 9.36 -1.39 1.59
CA PRO A 120 10.31 -0.51 0.88
C PRO A 120 10.06 -0.42 -0.63
N ARG A 121 9.05 -1.11 -1.17
CA ARG A 121 8.73 -1.15 -2.60
C ARG A 121 7.29 -0.74 -2.86
N GLY A 122 7.06 -0.16 -4.04
CA GLY A 122 5.73 0.24 -4.49
C GLY A 122 5.17 1.49 -3.80
N VAL A 123 6.05 2.31 -3.24
CA VAL A 123 5.78 3.66 -2.72
C VAL A 123 5.29 4.60 -3.83
N PHE A 124 4.63 5.70 -3.43
CA PHE A 124 4.48 6.82 -4.35
C PHE A 124 5.84 7.45 -4.62
N LYS A 125 6.02 7.97 -5.82
CA LYS A 125 7.16 8.84 -6.13
C LYS A 125 6.73 10.29 -6.05
N SER A 126 7.65 11.18 -5.68
CA SER A 126 7.40 12.63 -5.65
C SER A 126 6.89 13.16 -7.00
N TYR A 127 7.38 12.61 -8.12
CA TYR A 127 6.88 12.94 -9.46
C TYR A 127 5.42 12.50 -9.67
N THR A 128 5.04 11.30 -9.20
CA THR A 128 3.65 10.82 -9.28
C THR A 128 2.69 11.73 -8.51
N LEU A 129 3.05 12.13 -7.28
CA LEU A 129 2.26 13.08 -6.51
C LEU A 129 2.16 14.45 -7.22
N SER A 130 3.26 14.90 -7.83
CA SER A 130 3.29 16.16 -8.57
C SER A 130 2.35 16.11 -9.78
N LEU A 131 2.30 15.01 -10.52
CA LEU A 131 1.36 14.83 -11.62
C LEU A 131 -0.10 14.72 -11.15
N PHE A 132 -0.36 14.17 -9.97
CA PHE A 132 -1.69 14.26 -9.36
C PHE A 132 -2.09 15.71 -9.10
N VAL A 133 -1.18 16.55 -8.61
CA VAL A 133 -1.43 17.99 -8.43
C VAL A 133 -1.74 18.66 -9.76
N VAL A 134 -0.96 18.38 -10.81
CA VAL A 134 -1.25 18.92 -12.15
C VAL A 134 -2.63 18.47 -12.64
N SER A 135 -2.97 17.19 -12.53
CA SER A 135 -4.29 16.67 -12.91
C SER A 135 -5.42 17.30 -12.09
N PHE A 136 -5.22 17.51 -10.78
CA PHE A 136 -6.16 18.23 -9.93
C PHE A 136 -6.40 19.66 -10.41
N LEU A 137 -5.33 20.41 -10.67
CA LEU A 137 -5.42 21.79 -11.15
C LEU A 137 -6.12 21.86 -12.51
N GLN A 138 -5.91 20.86 -13.37
CA GLN A 138 -6.62 20.70 -14.64
C GLN A 138 -8.12 20.50 -14.43
N GLN A 139 -8.51 19.57 -13.56
CA GLN A 139 -9.93 19.30 -13.27
C GLN A 139 -10.61 20.48 -12.55
N ALA A 140 -9.87 21.24 -11.76
CA ALA A 140 -10.36 22.43 -11.09
C ALA A 140 -10.37 23.68 -12.00
N GLY A 141 -9.92 23.56 -13.26
CA GLY A 141 -9.91 24.65 -14.23
C GLY A 141 -8.86 25.73 -13.98
N TYR A 142 -7.83 25.45 -13.18
CA TYR A 142 -6.71 26.38 -12.99
C TYR A 142 -5.74 26.35 -14.16
N ILE A 143 -5.55 25.19 -14.79
CA ILE A 143 -4.68 25.04 -15.97
C ILE A 143 -5.36 24.19 -17.04
N GLY A 144 -4.99 24.43 -18.30
CA GLY A 144 -5.50 23.67 -19.44
C GLY A 144 -4.72 22.37 -19.73
N PRO A 145 -5.09 21.68 -20.83
CA PRO A 145 -4.29 20.59 -21.38
C PRO A 145 -2.90 21.05 -21.81
N VAL A 146 -1.97 20.10 -21.87
CA VAL A 146 -0.58 20.35 -22.28
C VAL A 146 -0.52 20.45 -23.80
N LYS A 147 -0.29 21.65 -24.30
CA LYS A 147 -0.22 21.91 -25.75
C LYS A 147 1.14 21.49 -26.27
N MET A 148 1.14 20.64 -27.30
CA MET A 148 2.38 20.30 -27.98
C MET A 148 2.74 21.34 -29.02
N THR A 149 3.98 21.78 -28.96
CA THR A 149 4.53 22.79 -29.87
C THR A 149 5.76 22.21 -30.56
N GLY A 150 6.16 22.83 -31.68
CA GLY A 150 7.36 22.44 -32.40
C GLY A 150 7.44 20.96 -32.81
N THR A 151 8.67 20.54 -33.14
CA THR A 151 8.96 19.23 -33.75
C THR A 151 10.08 18.46 -33.03
N ARG A 152 10.46 18.87 -31.80
CA ARG A 152 11.57 18.22 -31.08
C ARG A 152 11.16 16.83 -30.60
N ILE A 153 11.64 15.80 -31.28
CA ILE A 153 11.38 14.40 -30.94
C ILE A 153 12.56 13.79 -30.14
N LEU A 154 12.28 13.21 -28.98
CA LEU A 154 13.23 12.40 -28.20
C LEU A 154 12.59 11.09 -27.78
N ASN A 155 13.29 9.97 -27.98
CA ASN A 155 12.76 8.62 -27.73
C ASN A 155 11.37 8.40 -28.36
N LYS A 156 11.16 8.92 -29.58
CA LYS A 156 9.90 8.89 -30.34
C LYS A 156 8.77 9.79 -29.80
N TRP A 157 8.98 10.53 -28.72
CA TRP A 157 7.98 11.44 -28.17
C TRP A 157 8.28 12.88 -28.54
N ASN A 158 7.25 13.66 -28.90
CA ASN A 158 7.42 15.10 -28.98
C ASN A 158 7.63 15.65 -27.56
N THR A 159 8.64 16.48 -27.42
CA THR A 159 9.10 17.03 -26.14
C THR A 159 9.02 18.54 -26.05
N ALA A 160 8.64 19.20 -27.14
CA ALA A 160 8.35 20.63 -27.12
C ALA A 160 6.88 20.84 -26.74
N TYR A 161 6.65 21.59 -25.66
CA TYR A 161 5.33 21.81 -25.11
C TYR A 161 5.20 23.22 -24.55
N GLU A 162 3.96 23.66 -24.45
CA GLU A 162 3.55 24.83 -23.71
C GLU A 162 2.51 24.43 -22.66
N VAL A 163 2.65 25.02 -21.48
CA VAL A 163 1.65 24.90 -20.42
C VAL A 163 0.67 26.05 -20.62
N SER A 164 -0.62 25.72 -20.77
CA SER A 164 -1.68 26.72 -20.98
C SER A 164 -1.85 27.64 -19.75
N PHE A 165 -2.42 28.83 -19.97
CA PHE A 165 -2.62 29.89 -18.99
C PHE A 165 -3.19 29.40 -17.64
N PHE A 166 -2.66 29.99 -16.56
CA PHE A 166 -3.11 29.81 -15.19
C PHE A 166 -4.22 30.79 -14.84
N LYS A 167 -5.34 30.30 -14.31
CA LYS A 167 -6.19 31.16 -13.48
C LYS A 167 -5.38 31.61 -12.27
N GLU A 168 -5.33 32.91 -12.03
CA GLU A 168 -4.54 33.51 -10.94
C GLU A 168 -4.93 32.89 -9.59
N LEU A 169 -3.91 32.45 -8.85
CA LEU A 169 -4.04 31.93 -7.49
C LEU A 169 -3.69 33.04 -6.50
N SER A 170 -4.38 33.09 -5.37
CA SER A 170 -4.02 33.95 -4.25
C SER A 170 -3.47 33.11 -3.10
N ALA A 171 -2.73 33.74 -2.18
CA ALA A 171 -2.29 33.07 -0.96
C ALA A 171 -3.47 32.51 -0.13
N ASP A 172 -4.62 33.17 -0.20
CA ASP A 172 -5.86 32.78 0.47
C ASP A 172 -6.50 31.52 -0.11
N ASP A 173 -6.03 31.05 -1.28
CA ASP A 173 -6.48 29.81 -1.88
C ASP A 173 -5.77 28.58 -1.32
N LEU A 174 -4.63 28.71 -0.63
CA LEU A 174 -3.90 27.56 -0.07
C LEU A 174 -4.79 26.60 0.75
N PRO A 175 -5.62 27.06 1.71
CA PRO A 175 -6.52 26.18 2.45
C PRO A 175 -7.47 25.40 1.54
N LYS A 176 -8.03 26.07 0.55
CA LYS A 176 -8.96 25.47 -0.42
C LYS A 176 -8.24 24.48 -1.33
N LEU A 177 -7.02 24.78 -1.76
CA LEU A 177 -6.20 23.90 -2.57
C LEU A 177 -5.90 22.58 -1.84
N TYR A 178 -5.43 22.64 -0.59
CA TYR A 178 -5.21 21.42 0.21
C TYR A 178 -6.49 20.61 0.40
N ARG A 179 -7.58 21.28 0.82
CA ARG A 179 -8.87 20.61 1.03
C ARG A 179 -9.37 19.94 -0.25
N ASN A 180 -9.41 20.67 -1.35
CA ASN A 180 -9.96 20.17 -2.61
C ASN A 180 -9.06 19.10 -3.23
N PHE A 181 -7.74 19.21 -3.06
CA PHE A 181 -6.81 18.18 -3.48
C PHE A 181 -6.98 16.88 -2.71
N PHE A 182 -7.13 16.92 -1.38
CA PHE A 182 -7.38 15.71 -0.60
C PHE A 182 -8.71 15.05 -0.98
N VAL A 183 -9.78 15.82 -1.20
CA VAL A 183 -11.05 15.30 -1.74
C VAL A 183 -10.86 14.69 -3.13
N PHE A 184 -10.08 15.35 -3.98
CA PHE A 184 -9.81 14.88 -5.34
C PHE A 184 -9.12 13.51 -5.30
N VAL A 185 -7.98 13.38 -4.62
CA VAL A 185 -7.24 12.11 -4.61
C VAL A 185 -8.01 10.96 -3.96
N THR A 186 -8.87 11.23 -2.96
CA THR A 186 -9.71 10.18 -2.37
C THR A 186 -10.77 9.67 -3.34
N ASN A 187 -11.28 10.53 -4.24
CA ASN A 187 -12.37 10.20 -5.16
C ASN A 187 -11.90 9.71 -6.54
N THR A 188 -10.69 10.07 -6.96
CA THR A 188 -10.22 9.83 -8.32
C THR A 188 -9.19 8.72 -8.44
N ILE A 189 -8.42 8.41 -7.40
CA ILE A 189 -7.53 7.25 -7.43
C ILE A 189 -8.41 6.01 -7.51
N ASN A 190 -8.40 5.31 -8.64
CA ASN A 190 -9.18 4.10 -8.89
C ASN A 190 -8.51 3.32 -10.02
N GLU A 191 -8.58 1.99 -10.00
CA GLU A 191 -8.02 1.13 -11.04
C GLU A 191 -8.70 1.33 -12.40
N ASP A 192 -9.98 1.72 -12.41
CA ASP A 192 -10.74 2.02 -13.64
C ASP A 192 -10.54 3.46 -14.14
N LYS A 193 -9.77 4.31 -13.44
CA LYS A 193 -9.56 5.70 -13.86
C LYS A 193 -8.14 5.92 -14.35
N VAL A 194 -8.00 6.59 -15.50
CA VAL A 194 -6.72 7.04 -16.04
C VAL A 194 -6.67 8.57 -16.07
N HIS A 195 -5.76 9.14 -15.29
CA HIS A 195 -5.46 10.56 -15.31
C HIS A 195 -4.55 10.88 -16.50
N SER A 196 -5.13 11.37 -17.60
CA SER A 196 -4.36 11.92 -18.73
C SER A 196 -3.99 13.37 -18.43
N VAL A 197 -2.74 13.59 -17.99
CA VAL A 197 -2.19 14.94 -17.80
C VAL A 197 -2.04 15.66 -19.14
N ARG A 198 -1.76 14.90 -20.21
CA ARG A 198 -1.66 15.43 -21.57
C ARG A 198 -2.95 16.14 -21.98
N ASP A 199 -4.08 15.47 -21.80
CA ASP A 199 -5.39 15.93 -22.29
C ASP A 199 -6.20 16.72 -21.27
N ALA A 200 -5.67 16.90 -20.05
CA ALA A 200 -6.40 17.47 -18.92
C ALA A 200 -7.72 16.74 -18.63
N ARG A 201 -7.74 15.40 -18.80
CA ARG A 201 -8.95 14.59 -18.67
C ARG A 201 -8.70 13.32 -17.86
N ILE A 202 -9.74 12.91 -17.14
CA ILE A 202 -9.79 11.59 -16.50
C ILE A 202 -10.68 10.69 -17.37
N TYR A 203 -10.11 9.60 -17.86
CA TYR A 203 -10.80 8.60 -18.65
C TYR A 203 -11.15 7.39 -17.79
N THR A 204 -12.18 6.64 -18.19
CA THR A 204 -12.29 5.24 -17.78
C THR A 204 -11.18 4.43 -18.45
N THR A 205 -10.86 3.23 -17.96
CA THR A 205 -9.86 2.37 -18.63
C THR A 205 -10.27 2.04 -20.06
N ASN A 206 -11.55 1.77 -20.28
CA ASN A 206 -12.11 1.50 -21.60
C ASN A 206 -12.01 2.72 -22.53
N ASP A 207 -12.45 3.91 -22.07
CA ASP A 207 -12.37 5.12 -22.91
C ASP A 207 -10.93 5.46 -23.27
N PHE A 208 -10.00 5.30 -22.31
CA PHE A 208 -8.58 5.51 -22.56
C PHE A 208 -8.03 4.54 -23.61
N TYR A 209 -8.44 3.27 -23.56
CA TYR A 209 -8.04 2.28 -24.54
C TYR A 209 -8.53 2.65 -25.95
N GLU A 210 -9.80 3.01 -26.07
CA GLU A 210 -10.40 3.40 -27.35
C GLU A 210 -9.76 4.66 -27.95
N VAL A 211 -9.49 5.68 -27.12
CA VAL A 211 -8.98 6.97 -27.59
C VAL A 211 -7.46 6.94 -27.83
N HIS A 212 -6.68 6.27 -26.97
CA HIS A 212 -5.22 6.34 -27.01
C HIS A 212 -4.55 5.04 -27.42
N CYS A 213 -4.93 3.90 -26.85
CA CYS A 213 -4.26 2.63 -27.15
C CYS A 213 -4.48 2.22 -28.61
N LYS A 214 -5.72 2.27 -29.10
CA LYS A 214 -6.02 1.96 -30.51
C LYS A 214 -5.38 2.93 -31.50
N ALA A 215 -5.20 4.19 -31.10
CA ALA A 215 -4.61 5.22 -31.95
C ALA A 215 -3.07 5.16 -32.00
N ASP A 216 -2.42 4.63 -30.96
CA ASP A 216 -0.96 4.56 -30.86
C ASP A 216 -0.49 3.24 -30.24
N LYS A 217 0.02 2.35 -31.10
CA LYS A 217 0.57 1.04 -30.71
C LYS A 217 1.61 1.10 -29.60
N ARG A 218 2.37 2.20 -29.49
CA ARG A 218 3.37 2.35 -28.43
C ARG A 218 2.72 2.43 -27.05
N ILE A 219 1.55 3.06 -26.97
CA ILE A 219 0.75 3.16 -25.75
C ILE A 219 0.13 1.80 -25.47
N GLU A 220 -0.51 1.19 -26.46
CA GLU A 220 -1.12 -0.14 -26.33
C GLU A 220 -0.15 -1.20 -25.78
N GLU A 221 1.06 -1.26 -26.31
CA GLU A 221 2.03 -2.29 -25.94
C GLU A 221 2.72 -2.04 -24.58
N ASN A 222 2.83 -0.78 -24.15
CA ASN A 222 3.71 -0.42 -23.02
C ASN A 222 2.99 0.24 -21.83
N PHE A 223 1.77 0.75 -22.00
CA PHE A 223 1.02 1.38 -20.91
C PHE A 223 0.48 0.32 -19.95
N LYS A 224 1.05 0.27 -18.75
CA LYS A 224 0.67 -0.71 -17.72
C LYS A 224 -0.42 -0.16 -16.82
N PHE A 225 -1.65 -0.65 -17.00
CA PHE A 225 -2.75 -0.41 -16.07
C PHE A 225 -2.45 -1.05 -14.71
N SER A 226 -2.93 -0.41 -13.65
CA SER A 226 -2.64 -0.73 -12.25
C SER A 226 -3.69 -0.09 -11.32
N LEU A 227 -3.43 -0.13 -10.02
CA LEU A 227 -4.28 0.52 -9.00
C LEU A 227 -4.27 2.05 -9.09
N VAL A 228 -3.22 2.62 -9.69
CA VAL A 228 -3.03 4.07 -9.82
C VAL A 228 -2.58 4.36 -11.25
N ASN A 229 -3.46 4.92 -12.07
CA ASN A 229 -3.13 5.21 -13.47
C ASN A 229 -3.02 6.71 -13.71
N ILE A 230 -1.79 7.18 -13.90
CA ILE A 230 -1.50 8.54 -14.32
C ILE A 230 -0.57 8.46 -15.51
N GLN A 231 -1.04 8.95 -16.65
CA GLN A 231 -0.24 9.03 -17.86
C GLN A 231 0.79 10.16 -17.73
N ASP A 232 2.05 9.84 -17.99
CA ASP A 232 3.10 10.85 -18.13
C ASP A 232 2.76 11.80 -19.29
N PRO A 233 2.83 13.12 -19.09
CA PRO A 233 2.43 14.05 -20.13
C PRO A 233 3.34 13.96 -21.36
N ILE A 234 4.59 13.53 -21.26
CA ILE A 234 5.54 13.50 -22.39
C ILE A 234 5.67 12.09 -22.97
N GLU A 235 5.95 11.09 -22.13
CA GLU A 235 6.07 9.68 -22.53
C GLU A 235 4.71 8.99 -22.38
N LEU A 236 3.80 9.15 -23.35
CA LEU A 236 2.38 8.78 -23.19
C LEU A 236 2.14 7.29 -22.93
N SER A 237 3.10 6.42 -23.24
CA SER A 237 3.04 4.99 -22.93
C SER A 237 3.45 4.64 -21.48
N HIS A 238 3.83 5.63 -20.67
CA HIS A 238 4.28 5.42 -19.31
C HIS A 238 3.21 5.80 -18.29
N ASN A 239 2.72 4.79 -17.55
CA ASN A 239 1.97 5.02 -16.33
C ASN A 239 2.94 5.22 -15.13
N VAL A 240 3.01 6.44 -14.61
CA VAL A 240 3.91 6.77 -13.47
C VAL A 240 3.47 6.15 -12.14
N GLY A 241 2.24 5.63 -12.06
CA GLY A 241 1.69 4.95 -10.89
C GLY A 241 1.73 3.41 -10.99
N SER A 242 2.26 2.85 -12.08
CA SER A 242 2.19 1.41 -12.39
C SER A 242 2.78 0.47 -11.34
N ASN A 243 3.69 0.94 -10.50
CA ASN A 243 4.33 0.13 -9.46
C ASN A 243 3.72 0.33 -8.06
N ILE A 244 2.71 1.19 -7.92
CA ILE A 244 2.13 1.52 -6.61
C ILE A 244 1.24 0.37 -6.14
N ILE A 245 1.46 -0.10 -4.91
CA ILE A 245 0.72 -1.21 -4.32
C ILE A 245 -0.46 -0.75 -3.46
N LYS A 246 -1.41 -1.66 -3.19
CA LYS A 246 -2.65 -1.39 -2.44
C LYS A 246 -2.40 -0.70 -1.09
N HIS A 247 -1.34 -1.11 -0.38
CA HIS A 247 -0.95 -0.53 0.90
C HIS A 247 -0.80 0.99 0.82
N TYR A 248 0.02 1.48 -0.12
CA TYR A 248 0.27 2.92 -0.26
C TYR A 248 -0.95 3.70 -0.76
N VAL A 249 -1.80 3.08 -1.59
CA VAL A 249 -3.08 3.69 -1.98
C VAL A 249 -3.98 3.90 -0.76
N ALA A 250 -4.09 2.87 0.09
CA ALA A 250 -4.86 2.95 1.32
C ALA A 250 -4.27 3.98 2.30
N LEU A 251 -2.94 4.01 2.46
CA LEU A 251 -2.23 4.98 3.29
C LEU A 251 -2.48 6.42 2.84
N LEU A 252 -2.30 6.71 1.54
CA LEU A 252 -2.55 8.04 0.98
C LEU A 252 -3.99 8.49 1.23
N ARG A 253 -4.98 7.62 0.96
CA ARG A 253 -6.40 7.92 1.19
C ARG A 253 -6.69 8.19 2.66
N ARG A 254 -6.20 7.33 3.56
CA ARG A 254 -6.38 7.48 5.01
C ARG A 254 -5.81 8.81 5.49
N LYS A 255 -4.56 9.11 5.14
CA LYS A 255 -3.89 10.36 5.52
C LYS A 255 -4.61 11.57 4.93
N ALA A 256 -5.10 11.50 3.69
CA ALA A 256 -5.90 12.55 3.08
C ALA A 256 -7.22 12.80 3.82
N ILE A 257 -7.94 11.75 4.23
CA ILE A 257 -9.18 11.84 5.02
C ILE A 257 -8.91 12.46 6.40
N LEU A 258 -7.83 12.05 7.07
CA LEU A 258 -7.42 12.62 8.35
C LEU A 258 -7.06 14.10 8.20
N SER A 259 -6.30 14.46 7.16
CA SER A 259 -6.02 15.86 6.80
C SER A 259 -7.30 16.67 6.61
N LEU A 260 -8.29 16.11 5.90
CA LEU A 260 -9.59 16.77 5.73
C LEU A 260 -10.32 17.01 7.05
N SER A 261 -10.23 16.08 8.01
CA SER A 261 -10.83 16.25 9.33
C SER A 261 -10.23 17.43 10.10
N LYS A 262 -8.92 17.66 9.95
CA LYS A 262 -8.20 18.77 10.58
C LYS A 262 -8.53 20.11 9.92
N LEU A 263 -8.64 20.12 8.59
CA LEU A 263 -9.00 21.32 7.80
C LEU A 263 -10.45 21.81 8.02
N LYS A 264 -11.31 21.03 8.67
CA LYS A 264 -12.68 21.44 9.03
C LYS A 264 -12.74 22.36 10.25
N LYS A 265 -11.67 22.47 11.05
CA LYS A 265 -11.62 23.37 12.20
C LYS A 265 -11.36 24.81 11.70
N ASN A 266 -12.01 25.80 12.32
CA ASN A 266 -12.24 27.16 11.78
C ASN A 266 -11.00 28.04 11.49
N SER A 267 -9.77 27.53 11.61
CA SER A 267 -8.55 28.23 11.18
C SER A 267 -7.63 27.23 10.46
N PHE A 268 -7.26 27.54 9.21
CA PHE A 268 -6.27 26.75 8.50
C PHE A 268 -4.92 26.89 9.19
N ASP A 269 -4.46 25.79 9.78
CA ASP A 269 -3.11 25.65 10.29
C ASP A 269 -2.43 24.51 9.52
N PHE A 270 -1.40 24.83 8.75
CA PHE A 270 -0.65 23.83 8.00
C PHE A 270 0.09 22.86 8.93
N SER A 271 0.48 23.28 10.14
CA SER A 271 1.16 22.40 11.09
C SER A 271 0.29 21.23 11.54
N GLU A 272 -1.02 21.42 11.63
CA GLU A 272 -1.99 20.34 11.92
C GLU A 272 -2.02 19.25 10.84
N LEU A 273 -1.65 19.59 9.60
CA LEU A 273 -1.51 18.58 8.53
C LEU A 273 -0.23 17.75 8.70
N LEU A 274 0.81 18.31 9.31
CA LEU A 274 2.08 17.64 9.54
C LEU A 274 2.01 16.73 10.77
N LEU A 275 1.20 17.10 11.78
CA LEU A 275 1.10 16.43 13.08
C LEU A 275 -0.02 15.37 13.15
N ILE A 276 -0.36 14.70 12.06
CA ILE A 276 -1.35 13.60 12.09
C ILE A 276 -0.71 12.38 12.75
N THR A 277 -0.83 12.29 14.08
CA THR A 277 -0.28 11.23 14.94
C THR A 277 -1.09 9.93 14.89
N GLU A 278 -0.44 8.81 15.23
CA GLU A 278 -1.05 7.48 15.37
C GLU A 278 -2.21 7.44 16.37
N SER A 279 -2.19 8.31 17.40
CA SER A 279 -3.29 8.45 18.36
C SER A 279 -4.59 8.98 17.72
N HIS A 280 -4.50 9.84 16.70
CA HIS A 280 -5.66 10.26 15.91
C HIS A 280 -6.12 9.17 14.94
N GLU A 281 -5.22 8.29 14.50
CA GLU A 281 -5.59 7.11 13.73
C GLU A 281 -6.42 6.14 14.56
N ALA A 282 -6.06 5.90 15.83
CA ALA A 282 -6.82 5.04 16.74
C ALA A 282 -8.28 5.52 16.94
N SER A 283 -8.50 6.84 16.99
CA SER A 283 -9.83 7.44 17.12
C SER A 283 -10.68 7.37 15.84
N MET A 284 -10.08 7.25 14.65
CA MET A 284 -10.81 7.11 13.37
C MET A 284 -10.94 5.64 12.92
N ARG A 285 -10.08 4.74 13.42
CA ARG A 285 -10.20 3.27 13.25
C ARG A 285 -11.53 2.71 13.78
N SER A 286 -12.25 3.42 14.65
CA SER A 286 -13.58 2.99 15.11
C SER A 286 -14.70 3.13 14.07
N ASN A 287 -14.46 3.84 12.95
CA ASN A 287 -15.49 4.17 11.95
C ASN A 287 -15.14 3.74 10.50
N GLU A 288 -13.99 3.12 10.24
CA GLU A 288 -13.62 2.60 8.91
C GLU A 288 -13.60 1.06 8.91
N ARG A 289 -13.90 0.45 7.75
CA ARG A 289 -13.94 -1.01 7.59
C ARG A 289 -12.61 -1.66 8.00
N PRO A 290 -12.63 -2.88 8.56
CA PRO A 290 -11.46 -3.45 9.23
C PRO A 290 -10.31 -3.73 8.27
N GLN A 291 -9.08 -3.56 8.75
CA GLN A 291 -7.87 -3.52 7.93
C GLN A 291 -7.40 -4.90 7.43
N HIS A 292 -7.97 -6.00 7.93
CA HIS A 292 -7.65 -7.35 7.47
C HIS A 292 -8.92 -8.14 7.24
N ALA A 293 -9.14 -8.57 5.99
CA ALA A 293 -10.29 -9.37 5.58
C ALA A 293 -9.82 -10.79 5.22
N ILE A 294 -10.39 -11.78 5.90
CA ILE A 294 -10.24 -13.21 5.67
C ILE A 294 -11.52 -13.66 4.96
N SER A 295 -11.42 -14.14 3.72
CA SER A 295 -12.59 -14.58 2.94
C SER A 295 -12.56 -16.10 2.79
N ILE A 296 -13.52 -16.79 3.39
CA ILE A 296 -13.62 -18.25 3.35
C ILE A 296 -14.77 -18.66 2.42
N GLU A 297 -14.48 -19.48 1.41
CA GLU A 297 -15.50 -20.00 0.49
C GLU A 297 -16.09 -21.33 1.00
N PHE A 298 -17.38 -21.55 0.75
CA PHE A 298 -18.08 -22.80 1.08
C PHE A 298 -19.19 -23.13 0.07
N ASP A 299 -19.44 -24.42 -0.10
CA ASP A 299 -20.33 -24.95 -1.15
C ASP A 299 -21.83 -24.77 -0.88
N TYR A 300 -22.22 -24.37 0.34
CA TYR A 300 -23.62 -24.22 0.76
C TYR A 300 -23.80 -22.99 1.63
N SER A 301 -24.91 -22.24 1.51
CA SER A 301 -25.20 -21.09 2.38
C SER A 301 -25.64 -21.56 3.77
N PRO A 302 -24.80 -21.49 4.82
CA PRO A 302 -25.19 -21.91 6.16
C PRO A 302 -26.09 -20.87 6.83
N ASP A 303 -26.86 -21.31 7.82
CA ASP A 303 -27.55 -20.38 8.73
C ASP A 303 -26.53 -19.61 9.60
N ASN A 304 -26.85 -18.34 9.87
CA ASN A 304 -26.06 -17.40 10.65
C ASN A 304 -25.75 -17.93 12.06
N GLU A 305 -26.69 -18.66 12.68
CA GLU A 305 -26.47 -19.22 14.01
C GLU A 305 -25.32 -20.25 14.00
N ARG A 306 -25.27 -21.09 12.97
CA ARG A 306 -24.22 -22.12 12.81
C ARG A 306 -22.86 -21.48 12.53
N LEU A 307 -22.82 -20.45 11.70
CA LEU A 307 -21.59 -19.68 11.42
C LEU A 307 -20.97 -19.11 12.68
N ILE A 308 -21.77 -18.39 13.47
CA ILE A 308 -21.35 -17.77 14.73
C ILE A 308 -20.85 -18.81 15.71
N LYS A 309 -21.60 -19.89 15.87
CA LYS A 309 -21.26 -21.00 16.75
C LYS A 309 -19.94 -21.67 16.37
N SER A 310 -19.70 -21.91 15.08
CA SER A 310 -18.44 -22.49 14.60
C SER A 310 -17.24 -21.55 14.79
N ILE A 311 -17.41 -20.24 14.57
CA ILE A 311 -16.35 -19.25 14.87
C ILE A 311 -16.06 -19.19 16.37
N ASN A 312 -17.07 -19.10 17.23
CA ASN A 312 -16.89 -19.11 18.68
C ASN A 312 -16.21 -20.38 19.17
N PHE A 313 -16.59 -21.54 18.61
CA PHE A 313 -15.92 -22.80 18.93
C PHE A 313 -14.42 -22.74 18.61
N LEU A 314 -14.04 -22.27 17.42
CA LEU A 314 -12.63 -22.14 17.06
C LEU A 314 -11.90 -21.11 17.94
N MET A 315 -12.49 -19.94 18.18
CA MET A 315 -11.85 -18.85 18.91
C MET A 315 -11.71 -19.15 20.41
N GLU A 316 -12.76 -19.68 21.04
CA GLU A 316 -12.80 -19.90 22.49
C GLU A 316 -12.33 -21.29 22.91
N LYS A 317 -12.76 -22.34 22.19
CA LYS A 317 -12.48 -23.72 22.60
C LYS A 317 -11.17 -24.23 22.03
N ILE A 318 -10.88 -23.91 20.77
CA ILE A 318 -9.64 -24.35 20.14
C ILE A 318 -8.50 -23.37 20.40
N LEU A 319 -8.68 -22.08 20.15
CA LEU A 319 -7.60 -21.09 20.29
C LEU A 319 -7.46 -20.51 21.70
N ARG A 320 -8.45 -20.77 22.58
CA ARG A 320 -8.48 -20.35 23.99
C ARG A 320 -8.47 -18.83 24.20
N PHE A 321 -9.03 -18.07 23.27
CA PHE A 321 -9.26 -16.64 23.47
C PHE A 321 -10.38 -16.39 24.47
N THR A 322 -10.24 -15.31 25.24
CA THR A 322 -11.26 -14.85 26.18
C THR A 322 -12.23 -13.91 25.47
N VAL A 323 -13.53 -14.19 25.54
CA VAL A 323 -14.56 -13.27 25.03
C VAL A 323 -14.69 -12.09 25.97
N VAL A 324 -14.67 -10.87 25.42
CA VAL A 324 -14.92 -9.64 26.17
C VAL A 324 -16.36 -9.22 25.87
N GLN A 325 -17.24 -9.26 26.87
CA GLN A 325 -18.61 -8.80 26.70
C GLN A 325 -18.64 -7.29 26.47
N THR A 326 -19.07 -6.87 25.29
CA THR A 326 -19.40 -5.46 25.02
C THR A 326 -20.79 -5.12 25.56
N PRO A 327 -20.96 -3.99 26.28
CA PRO A 327 -22.29 -3.55 26.72
C PRO A 327 -23.19 -3.29 25.51
N SER A 328 -24.46 -3.72 25.60
CA SER A 328 -25.42 -3.60 24.50
C SER A 328 -25.68 -2.13 24.16
N ALA A 329 -25.14 -1.67 23.04
CA ALA A 329 -25.47 -0.34 22.53
C ALA A 329 -26.96 -0.29 22.14
N LYS A 330 -27.66 0.77 22.55
CA LYS A 330 -29.04 1.06 22.13
C LYS A 330 -29.08 1.12 20.59
N ARG A 331 -29.84 0.22 19.96
CA ARG A 331 -30.03 0.17 18.50
C ARG A 331 -30.58 1.52 18.00
N ALA A 332 -29.83 2.20 17.12
CA ALA A 332 -30.35 3.28 16.30
C ALA A 332 -31.26 2.68 15.20
N ARG A 333 -32.43 3.29 14.98
CA ARG A 333 -33.37 2.92 13.91
C ARG A 333 -32.90 3.53 12.59
N THR A 334 -32.35 2.71 11.71
CA THR A 334 -32.38 2.96 10.25
C THR A 334 -32.16 1.65 9.46
N THR A 335 -33.22 1.27 8.75
CA THR A 335 -33.34 0.55 7.46
C THR A 335 -32.19 -0.30 6.88
N MET A 336 -32.58 -1.53 6.49
CA MET A 336 -31.95 -2.56 5.64
C MET A 336 -30.80 -3.40 6.25
N GLU A 337 -31.18 -4.62 6.64
CA GLU A 337 -30.43 -5.90 6.62
C GLU A 337 -28.90 -5.83 6.51
N ASP A 338 -28.21 -5.37 7.56
CA ASP A 338 -26.79 -5.68 7.75
C ASP A 338 -26.73 -6.95 8.61
N SER A 339 -26.63 -8.13 7.98
CA SER A 339 -26.45 -9.43 8.64
C SER A 339 -25.04 -9.61 9.21
N SER A 340 -24.37 -8.52 9.60
CA SER A 340 -23.02 -8.54 10.14
C SER A 340 -23.03 -8.74 11.65
N PHE A 341 -22.12 -9.58 12.14
CA PHE A 341 -21.97 -9.89 13.56
C PHE A 341 -20.62 -9.39 14.06
N LYS A 342 -20.56 -8.84 15.27
CA LYS A 342 -19.32 -8.34 15.88
C LYS A 342 -19.05 -9.08 17.18
N MET A 343 -17.82 -9.56 17.35
CA MET A 343 -17.37 -10.28 18.55
C MET A 343 -16.00 -9.75 18.97
N ARG A 344 -15.78 -9.51 20.27
CA ARG A 344 -14.51 -9.05 20.82
C ARG A 344 -13.82 -10.19 21.56
N TYR A 345 -12.56 -10.42 21.24
CA TYR A 345 -11.72 -11.43 21.86
C TYR A 345 -10.44 -10.82 22.40
N MET A 346 -9.90 -11.48 23.40
CA MET A 346 -8.62 -11.16 24.00
C MET A 346 -7.74 -12.42 24.02
N ALA A 347 -6.54 -12.28 23.47
CA ALA A 347 -5.46 -13.23 23.65
C ALA A 347 -4.67 -12.88 24.91
N THR A 348 -4.45 -13.87 25.78
CA THR A 348 -3.65 -13.73 27.02
C THR A 348 -2.29 -14.41 26.91
N PHE A 349 -2.05 -15.14 25.82
CA PHE A 349 -0.79 -15.81 25.48
C PHE A 349 -0.65 -15.99 23.95
N ARG A 350 0.58 -16.24 23.47
CA ARG A 350 0.91 -16.38 22.04
C ARG A 350 0.48 -17.73 21.48
N THR A 351 -0.82 -17.93 21.28
CA THR A 351 -1.35 -19.20 20.72
C THR A 351 -0.89 -19.48 19.28
N TRP A 352 -0.46 -18.45 18.54
CA TRP A 352 -0.03 -18.53 17.14
C TRP A 352 1.43 -18.99 16.93
N ILE A 353 2.25 -19.07 17.98
CA ILE A 353 3.67 -19.47 17.90
C ILE A 353 3.87 -20.86 18.51
N GLY A 354 4.86 -21.62 18.01
CA GLY A 354 5.28 -22.88 18.65
C GLY A 354 4.33 -24.08 18.45
N ARG A 355 3.26 -23.92 17.65
CA ARG A 355 2.25 -24.98 17.43
C ARG A 355 2.78 -26.22 16.70
N ARG A 356 3.68 -26.05 15.73
CA ARG A 356 4.11 -27.11 14.80
C ARG A 356 4.84 -28.29 15.48
N PRO A 357 5.80 -28.07 16.39
CA PRO A 357 6.44 -29.17 17.13
C PRO A 357 5.44 -29.96 17.99
N LEU A 358 4.58 -29.27 18.73
CA LEU A 358 3.55 -29.89 19.59
C LEU A 358 2.53 -30.69 18.77
N ARG A 359 2.07 -30.14 17.65
CA ARG A 359 1.16 -30.84 16.74
C ARG A 359 1.77 -32.14 16.23
N ARG A 360 3.05 -32.14 15.85
CA ARG A 360 3.76 -33.36 15.41
C ARG A 360 3.89 -34.40 16.52
N GLN A 361 4.10 -33.95 17.75
CA GLN A 361 4.14 -34.82 18.92
C GLN A 361 2.77 -35.48 19.16
N PHE A 362 1.69 -34.69 19.20
CA PHE A 362 0.35 -35.24 19.41
C PHE A 362 -0.13 -36.10 18.25
N MET A 363 0.22 -35.80 16.99
CA MET A 363 -0.05 -36.68 15.85
C MET A 363 0.60 -38.06 15.99
N ARG A 364 1.80 -38.14 16.61
CA ARG A 364 2.46 -39.44 16.87
C ARG A 364 1.82 -40.19 18.04
N GLN A 365 1.39 -39.46 19.05
CA GLN A 365 0.81 -40.02 20.27
C GLN A 365 -0.65 -40.45 20.08
N TYR A 366 -1.40 -39.72 19.26
CA TYR A 366 -2.83 -39.91 18.99
C TYR A 366 -3.10 -39.93 17.47
N PRO A 367 -2.64 -40.97 16.75
CA PRO A 367 -2.73 -41.03 15.28
C PRO A 367 -4.17 -41.13 14.75
N GLN A 368 -5.15 -41.47 15.61
CA GLN A 368 -6.56 -41.58 15.26
C GLN A 368 -7.38 -40.30 15.57
N SER A 369 -6.76 -39.30 16.19
CA SER A 369 -7.44 -38.05 16.53
C SER A 369 -7.68 -37.17 15.31
N ARG A 370 -8.79 -36.43 15.32
CA ARG A 370 -9.12 -35.49 14.24
C ARG A 370 -8.21 -34.27 14.29
N GLU A 371 -8.11 -33.55 13.17
CA GLU A 371 -7.19 -32.41 13.11
C GLU A 371 -7.58 -31.29 14.09
N VAL A 372 -8.88 -31.01 14.26
CA VAL A 372 -9.38 -30.02 15.23
C VAL A 372 -9.11 -30.43 16.69
N GLU A 373 -9.21 -31.72 17.01
CA GLU A 373 -8.89 -32.24 18.36
C GLU A 373 -7.40 -32.09 18.68
N LEU A 374 -6.54 -32.37 17.70
CA LEU A 374 -5.11 -32.16 17.81
C LEU A 374 -4.77 -30.67 18.03
N GLU A 375 -5.44 -29.76 17.33
CA GLU A 375 -5.24 -28.31 17.53
C GLU A 375 -5.70 -27.84 18.91
N GLN A 376 -6.76 -28.44 19.45
CA GLN A 376 -7.21 -28.16 20.81
C GLN A 376 -6.13 -28.55 21.83
N MET A 377 -5.58 -29.76 21.70
CA MET A 377 -4.49 -30.26 22.57
C MET A 377 -3.24 -29.38 22.48
N VAL A 378 -2.90 -28.90 21.27
CA VAL A 378 -1.79 -27.96 21.07
C VAL A 378 -2.00 -26.66 21.84
N SER A 379 -3.19 -26.05 21.72
CA SER A 379 -3.48 -24.81 22.44
C SER A 379 -3.51 -25.00 23.95
N GLU A 380 -4.00 -26.13 24.45
CA GLU A 380 -3.98 -26.47 25.88
C GLU A 380 -2.55 -26.57 26.42
N GLU A 381 -1.66 -27.22 25.68
CA GLU A 381 -0.27 -27.35 26.09
C GLU A 381 0.47 -26.01 26.04
N LEU A 382 0.22 -25.19 25.01
CA LEU A 382 0.74 -23.83 24.94
C LEU A 382 0.24 -22.95 26.08
N GLN A 383 -1.03 -23.11 26.46
CA GLN A 383 -1.61 -22.37 27.58
C GLN A 383 -0.97 -22.77 28.92
N ARG A 384 -0.69 -24.07 29.14
CA ARG A 384 -0.01 -24.55 30.36
C ARG A 384 1.42 -24.04 30.47
N ALA A 385 2.11 -23.92 29.34
CA ALA A 385 3.50 -23.47 29.28
C ALA A 385 3.66 -21.95 29.23
N ALA A 386 2.57 -21.18 29.13
CA ALA A 386 2.62 -19.74 28.92
C ALA A 386 2.75 -18.93 30.22
N GLU A 387 3.54 -17.85 30.15
CA GLU A 387 3.43 -16.73 31.09
C GLU A 387 2.26 -15.85 30.65
N PHE A 388 1.21 -15.77 31.48
CA PHE A 388 0.02 -15.00 31.15
C PHE A 388 0.31 -13.50 31.17
N THR A 389 -0.14 -12.80 30.12
CA THR A 389 -0.15 -11.34 30.08
C THR A 389 -1.60 -10.87 30.05
N GLU A 390 -1.96 -9.99 30.99
CA GLU A 390 -3.24 -9.29 30.94
C GLU A 390 -3.23 -8.36 29.72
N ASN A 391 -3.91 -8.76 28.63
CA ASN A 391 -4.04 -8.05 27.36
C ASN A 391 -2.83 -8.14 26.39
N LEU A 392 -2.42 -9.35 26.01
CA LEU A 392 -1.39 -9.54 24.98
C LEU A 392 -1.83 -8.99 23.61
N VAL A 393 -3.03 -9.37 23.16
CA VAL A 393 -3.69 -8.78 21.97
C VAL A 393 -5.19 -8.71 22.21
N ASP A 394 -5.80 -7.56 21.93
CA ASP A 394 -7.25 -7.32 22.00
C ASP A 394 -7.76 -7.00 20.60
N PHE A 395 -8.79 -7.71 20.14
CA PHE A 395 -9.25 -7.61 18.76
C PHE A 395 -10.75 -7.88 18.59
N HIS A 396 -11.37 -7.30 17.56
CA HIS A 396 -12.74 -7.64 17.14
C HIS A 396 -12.72 -8.45 15.85
N LEU A 397 -13.66 -9.37 15.75
CA LEU A 397 -14.06 -10.01 14.51
C LEU A 397 -15.40 -9.41 14.08
N THR A 398 -15.44 -8.80 12.89
CA THR A 398 -16.68 -8.49 12.19
C THR A 398 -16.91 -9.58 11.14
N ILE A 399 -18.01 -10.32 11.27
CA ILE A 399 -18.35 -11.46 10.41
C ILE A 399 -19.47 -11.01 9.47
N GLN A 400 -19.22 -11.07 8.17
CA GLN A 400 -20.17 -10.71 7.13
C GLN A 400 -20.45 -11.93 6.23
N PRO A 401 -21.55 -12.66 6.48
CA PRO A 401 -21.94 -13.78 5.66
C PRO A 401 -22.44 -13.31 4.29
N ARG A 402 -22.01 -14.01 3.24
CA ARG A 402 -22.52 -13.91 1.87
C ARG A 402 -22.95 -15.31 1.40
N ALA A 403 -23.67 -15.38 0.28
CA ALA A 403 -24.30 -16.61 -0.21
C ALA A 403 -23.37 -17.84 -0.34
N LYS A 404 -22.07 -17.64 -0.64
CA LYS A 404 -21.07 -18.71 -0.76
C LYS A 404 -19.74 -18.39 -0.07
N ASN A 405 -19.62 -17.22 0.54
CA ASN A 405 -18.39 -16.73 1.13
C ASN A 405 -18.68 -16.13 2.51
N LEU A 406 -17.72 -16.22 3.42
CA LEU A 406 -17.75 -15.55 4.72
C LEU A 406 -16.56 -14.60 4.77
N ASP A 407 -16.85 -13.31 4.82
CA ASP A 407 -15.82 -12.31 5.08
C ASP A 407 -15.71 -12.13 6.60
N ILE A 408 -14.53 -12.40 7.14
CA ILE A 408 -14.18 -12.16 8.54
C ILE A 408 -13.17 -11.04 8.57
N PHE A 409 -13.47 -10.03 9.33
CA PHE A 409 -12.73 -8.81 9.39
C PHE A 409 -12.11 -8.65 10.77
N VAL A 410 -10.78 -8.50 10.84
CA VAL A 410 -10.05 -8.42 12.12
C VAL A 410 -9.64 -6.98 12.42
N ASP A 411 -10.13 -6.45 13.53
CA ASP A 411 -9.78 -5.13 14.08
C ASP A 411 -8.92 -5.27 15.33
N LEU A 412 -7.71 -4.72 15.33
CA LEU A 412 -6.81 -4.75 16.50
C LEU A 412 -7.02 -3.50 17.37
N PHE A 413 -7.30 -3.69 18.66
CA PHE A 413 -7.53 -2.64 19.66
C PHE A 413 -6.41 -2.51 20.70
N GLY A 414 -5.63 -3.57 20.92
CA GLY A 414 -4.52 -3.58 21.86
C GLY A 414 -3.51 -4.67 21.54
N GLY A 415 -2.27 -4.50 22.03
CA GLY A 415 -1.13 -5.37 21.75
C GLY A 415 -0.02 -4.66 20.97
N THR A 416 1.09 -5.36 20.72
CA THR A 416 2.18 -4.85 19.87
C THR A 416 1.83 -5.03 18.39
N ASP A 417 2.35 -4.16 17.51
CA ASP A 417 2.17 -4.29 16.05
C ASP A 417 2.64 -5.66 15.53
N GLN A 418 3.73 -6.19 16.11
CA GLN A 418 4.27 -7.49 15.73
C GLN A 418 3.32 -8.62 16.11
N ASP A 419 2.89 -8.68 17.38
CA ASP A 419 1.97 -9.72 17.87
C ASP A 419 0.61 -9.66 17.17
N GLY A 420 0.11 -8.46 16.86
CA GLY A 420 -1.13 -8.25 16.11
C GLY A 420 -1.06 -8.77 14.67
N ASN A 421 0.02 -8.46 13.95
CA ASN A 421 0.21 -8.94 12.57
C ASN A 421 0.41 -10.46 12.51
N ASP A 422 1.19 -11.01 13.46
CA ASP A 422 1.41 -12.45 13.55
C ASP A 422 0.11 -13.21 13.86
N LEU A 423 -0.72 -12.66 14.75
CA LEU A 423 -2.06 -13.18 15.02
C LEU A 423 -2.94 -13.16 13.77
N VAL A 424 -2.98 -12.07 13.01
CA VAL A 424 -3.82 -11.96 11.81
C VAL A 424 -3.38 -12.98 10.74
N HIS A 425 -2.08 -13.08 10.45
CA HIS A 425 -1.57 -14.07 9.49
C HIS A 425 -1.86 -15.51 9.93
N PHE A 426 -1.75 -15.76 11.23
CA PHE A 426 -2.14 -17.04 11.80
C PHE A 426 -3.63 -17.31 11.62
N LEU A 427 -4.50 -16.36 11.96
CA LEU A 427 -5.96 -16.51 11.85
C LEU A 427 -6.39 -16.74 10.40
N ASP A 428 -5.78 -16.06 9.44
CA ASP A 428 -6.02 -16.27 8.02
C ASP A 428 -5.76 -17.74 7.64
N THR A 429 -4.57 -18.24 7.94
CA THR A 429 -4.21 -19.63 7.63
C THR A 429 -5.05 -20.64 8.42
N PHE A 430 -5.29 -20.37 9.70
CA PHE A 430 -5.99 -21.27 10.62
C PHE A 430 -7.46 -21.40 10.28
N LEU A 431 -8.15 -20.30 10.02
CA LEU A 431 -9.57 -20.29 9.71
C LEU A 431 -9.85 -20.94 8.35
N HIS A 432 -9.04 -20.66 7.32
CA HIS A 432 -9.18 -21.36 6.03
C HIS A 432 -9.12 -22.89 6.17
N LYS A 433 -8.28 -23.37 7.09
CA LYS A 433 -8.08 -24.80 7.29
C LYS A 433 -9.16 -25.45 8.16
N TYR A 434 -9.51 -24.85 9.30
CA TYR A 434 -10.31 -25.51 10.33
C TYR A 434 -11.77 -25.05 10.37
N PHE A 435 -12.10 -23.94 9.72
CA PHE A 435 -13.49 -23.49 9.62
C PHE A 435 -14.41 -24.47 8.89
N PRO A 436 -14.03 -25.07 7.74
CA PRO A 436 -14.88 -26.06 7.07
C PRO A 436 -15.16 -27.28 7.97
N GLU A 437 -14.17 -27.77 8.70
CA GLU A 437 -14.33 -28.90 9.64
C GLU A 437 -15.23 -28.52 10.83
N ALA A 438 -15.04 -27.34 11.42
CA ALA A 438 -15.88 -26.82 12.50
C ALA A 438 -17.33 -26.58 12.06
N MET A 439 -17.54 -26.22 10.79
CA MET A 439 -18.87 -26.11 10.20
C MET A 439 -19.54 -27.48 10.06
N LEU A 440 -18.81 -28.52 9.65
CA LEU A 440 -19.31 -29.89 9.53
C LEU A 440 -19.57 -30.56 10.90
N GLY A 441 -18.80 -30.19 11.93
CA GLY A 441 -18.84 -30.77 13.28
C GLY A 441 -20.13 -30.53 14.08
N TYR A 442 -20.95 -29.54 13.72
CA TYR A 442 -22.21 -29.24 14.41
C TYR A 442 -23.32 -30.29 14.26
N LYS A 443 -23.11 -31.34 13.46
CA LYS A 443 -24.03 -32.49 13.44
C LYS A 443 -23.87 -33.44 14.64
N TRP A 444 -22.82 -33.33 15.46
CA TRP A 444 -22.45 -34.44 16.34
C TRP A 444 -22.43 -34.15 17.85
N SER A 445 -22.44 -32.88 18.30
CA SER A 445 -22.66 -32.58 19.72
C SER A 445 -24.11 -32.86 20.15
N ALA A 446 -25.08 -32.70 19.23
CA ALA A 446 -26.45 -33.17 19.45
C ALA A 446 -26.53 -34.71 19.52
N GLN A 447 -25.66 -35.42 18.82
CA GLN A 447 -25.65 -36.89 18.78
C GLN A 447 -24.87 -37.52 19.95
N ARG A 448 -23.90 -36.80 20.54
CA ARG A 448 -23.28 -37.19 21.82
C ARG A 448 -24.23 -36.94 22.99
N ASN A 449 -24.92 -35.80 23.04
CA ASN A 449 -25.93 -35.56 24.08
C ASN A 449 -27.13 -36.52 23.95
N LEU A 450 -27.58 -36.86 22.73
CA LEU A 450 -28.63 -37.89 22.54
C LEU A 450 -28.15 -39.30 22.94
N ASN A 451 -26.89 -39.64 22.72
CA ASN A 451 -26.35 -40.94 23.14
C ASN A 451 -26.02 -41.00 24.64
N GLU A 452 -25.70 -39.87 25.27
CA GLU A 452 -25.54 -39.77 26.73
C GLU A 452 -26.91 -39.76 27.44
N GLU A 453 -27.91 -39.02 26.93
CA GLU A 453 -29.30 -39.06 27.43
C GLU A 453 -29.98 -40.42 27.17
N MET A 454 -29.71 -41.10 26.05
CA MET A 454 -30.22 -42.46 25.81
C MET A 454 -29.53 -43.52 26.69
N ASN A 455 -28.29 -43.31 27.11
CA ASN A 455 -27.62 -44.22 28.05
C ASN A 455 -28.07 -43.96 29.50
N GLU A 456 -28.37 -42.73 29.89
CA GLU A 456 -29.00 -42.43 31.19
C GLU A 456 -30.45 -42.94 31.27
N PHE A 457 -31.19 -42.97 30.15
CA PHE A 457 -32.55 -43.54 30.11
C PHE A 457 -32.60 -45.08 30.02
N MET A 458 -31.48 -45.76 29.76
CA MET A 458 -31.41 -47.24 29.76
C MET A 458 -30.75 -47.83 31.02
N GLU A 459 -30.37 -46.99 32.00
CA GLU A 459 -29.89 -47.43 33.32
C GLU A 459 -30.88 -47.20 34.47
N VAL A 460 -32.14 -46.85 34.17
CA VAL A 460 -33.22 -46.87 35.18
C VAL A 460 -34.42 -47.65 34.62
N ASP A 461 -34.59 -48.84 35.24
CA ASP A 461 -35.60 -49.91 35.10
C ASP A 461 -35.44 -50.95 33.97
#